data_AF-A0A354TKV0-F1
#
_entry.id   AF-A0A354TKV0-F1
#
_cell.length_a   1.000
_cell.length_b   1.000
_cell.length_c   1.000
_cell.angle_alpha   90.00
_cell.angle_beta   90.00
_cell.angle_gamma   90.00
#
_symmetry.space_group_name_H-M   'P 1'
#
loop_
_entity.id
_entity.type
_entity.pdbx_description
1 polymer ?
#
loop_
_entity_poly.entity_id
_entity_poly.type
_entity_poly.pdbx_seq_one_letter_code
_entity_poly.pdbx_strand_id
1 'polypeptide(L)'
;LDRFCDAMQCIHAEMIGVESSQYHPTDNTLKQAPHTAVFVTKSDWPHAYTREAAAFPLPWVQEAKYWPPVSRIDNVHGDRHLICTCVSVEEAAAG
;
A
#
# COMPACT_ATOMS: atom_id res chain seq x y z
N LEU A 1 14.47 1.40 17.91
CA LEU A 1 14.42 2.64 17.11
C LEU A 1 15.03 2.42 15.74
N ASP A 2 16.13 1.68 15.66
CA ASP A 2 16.83 1.35 14.40
C ASP A 2 15.91 0.80 13.29
N ARG A 3 15.03 -0.17 13.57
CA ARG A 3 14.05 -0.68 12.59
C ARG A 3 13.20 0.41 11.92
N PHE A 4 12.87 1.49 12.65
CA PHE A 4 12.15 2.61 12.08
C PHE A 4 13.07 3.48 11.22
N CYS A 5 14.29 3.75 11.67
CA CYS A 5 15.30 4.46 10.89
C CYS A 5 15.61 3.72 9.57
N ASP A 6 15.79 2.41 9.62
CA ASP A 6 16.05 1.57 8.45
C ASP A 6 14.86 1.57 7.48
N ALA A 7 13.63 1.54 8.02
CA ALA A 7 12.43 1.70 7.20
C ALA A 7 12.39 3.06 6.48
N MET A 8 12.74 4.15 7.18
CA MET A 8 12.82 5.47 6.57
C MET A 8 13.95 5.58 5.53
N GLN A 9 15.09 4.93 5.76
CA GLN A 9 16.17 4.85 4.78
C GLN A 9 15.75 4.08 3.53
N CYS A 10 15.02 2.96 3.71
CA CYS A 10 14.45 2.19 2.61
C CYS A 10 13.46 3.03 1.79
N ILE A 11 12.53 3.74 2.45
CA ILE A 11 11.59 4.66 1.79
C ILE A 11 12.34 5.76 1.03
N HIS A 12 13.39 6.34 1.62
CA HIS A 12 14.21 7.34 0.93
C HIS A 12 14.88 6.76 -0.32
N ALA A 13 15.42 5.54 -0.26
CA ALA A 13 15.99 4.88 -1.43
C ALA A 13 14.95 4.63 -2.54
N GLU A 14 13.70 4.29 -2.18
CA GLU A 14 12.58 4.19 -3.14
C GLU A 14 12.30 5.54 -3.82
N MET A 15 12.34 6.65 -3.06
CA MET A 15 12.16 8.00 -3.61
C MET A 15 13.27 8.35 -4.62
N ILE A 16 14.53 8.07 -4.27
CA ILE A 16 15.68 8.27 -5.17
C ILE A 16 15.56 7.40 -6.43
N GLY A 17 15.09 6.16 -6.30
CA GLY A 17 14.82 5.28 -7.44
C GLY A 17 13.77 5.87 -8.39
N VAL A 18 12.74 6.54 -7.87
CA VAL A 18 11.77 7.26 -8.72
C VAL A 18 12.40 8.50 -9.36
N GLU A 19 13.13 9.32 -8.59
CA GLU A 19 13.78 10.54 -9.10
C GLU A 19 14.79 10.23 -10.22
N SER A 20 15.56 9.16 -10.06
CA SER A 20 16.52 8.68 -11.05
C SER A 20 15.91 7.87 -12.20
N SER A 21 14.57 7.78 -12.28
CA SER A 21 13.83 7.01 -13.30
C SER A 21 14.11 5.50 -13.29
N GLN A 22 14.66 4.96 -12.20
CA GLN A 22 14.79 3.52 -11.99
C GLN A 22 13.43 2.86 -11.72
N TYR A 23 12.53 3.57 -11.03
CA TYR A 23 11.16 3.12 -10.75
C TYR A 23 10.13 4.00 -11.46
N HIS A 24 9.04 3.39 -11.92
CA HIS A 24 7.99 4.09 -12.64
C HIS A 24 7.35 5.18 -11.76
N PRO A 25 7.12 6.42 -12.25
CA PRO A 25 6.71 7.55 -11.41
C PRO A 25 5.32 7.42 -10.78
N THR A 26 4.41 6.69 -11.43
CA THR A 26 3.03 6.49 -10.97
C THR A 26 2.71 5.05 -10.60
N ASP A 27 3.59 4.10 -10.91
CA ASP A 27 3.39 2.68 -10.62
C ASP A 27 4.59 2.14 -9.85
N ASN A 28 4.66 2.53 -8.58
CA ASN A 28 5.71 2.14 -7.65
C ASN A 28 5.11 1.83 -6.28
N THR A 29 5.91 1.21 -5.42
CA THR A 29 5.56 0.82 -4.05
C THR A 29 5.01 2.00 -3.25
N LEU A 30 5.63 3.18 -3.31
CA LEU A 30 5.18 4.39 -2.59
C LEU A 30 3.78 4.85 -3.04
N LYS A 31 3.52 4.88 -4.36
CA LYS A 31 2.24 5.34 -4.92
C LYS A 31 1.12 4.34 -4.73
N GLN A 32 1.43 3.04 -4.68
CA GLN A 32 0.45 1.96 -4.52
C GLN A 32 0.25 1.52 -3.06
N ALA A 33 1.05 2.01 -2.11
CA ALA A 33 0.87 1.73 -0.68
C ALA A 33 -0.45 2.31 -0.12
N PRO A 34 -1.08 1.67 0.89
CA PRO A 34 -0.70 0.39 1.49
C PRO A 34 -1.14 -0.83 0.67
N HIS A 35 -0.34 -1.90 0.71
CA HIS A 35 -0.62 -3.17 0.03
C HIS A 35 -1.29 -4.17 0.98
N THR A 36 -2.56 -4.51 0.69
CA THR A 36 -3.33 -5.51 1.47
C THR A 36 -2.92 -6.94 1.12
N ALA A 37 -3.24 -7.90 2.00
CA ALA A 37 -3.00 -9.32 1.70
C ALA A 37 -3.70 -9.74 0.40
N VAL A 38 -4.98 -9.40 0.26
CA VAL A 38 -5.79 -9.69 -0.94
C VAL A 38 -5.15 -9.11 -2.19
N PHE A 39 -4.61 -7.90 -2.13
CA PHE A 39 -3.94 -7.27 -3.26
C PHE A 39 -2.69 -8.05 -3.69
N VAL A 40 -1.81 -8.37 -2.73
CA VAL A 40 -0.53 -9.06 -2.99
C VAL A 40 -0.73 -10.50 -3.47
N THR A 41 -1.81 -11.16 -3.04
CA THR A 41 -2.12 -12.55 -3.42
C THR A 41 -2.91 -12.70 -4.71
N LYS A 42 -3.23 -11.61 -5.43
CA LYS A 42 -3.90 -11.70 -6.74
C LYS A 42 -3.08 -12.55 -7.70
N SER A 43 -3.73 -13.34 -8.56
CA SER A 43 -3.05 -14.18 -9.56
C SER A 43 -2.31 -13.34 -10.59
N ASP A 44 -2.96 -12.30 -11.11
CA ASP A 44 -2.35 -11.33 -12.00
C ASP A 44 -1.62 -10.22 -11.21
N TRP A 45 -0.52 -9.74 -11.76
CA TRP A 45 0.33 -8.71 -11.16
C TRP A 45 0.87 -7.73 -12.20
N PRO A 46 0.03 -6.79 -12.68
CA PRO A 46 0.40 -5.83 -13.71
C PRO A 46 1.11 -4.61 -13.11
N HIS A 47 2.14 -4.84 -12.28
CA HIS A 47 2.93 -3.78 -11.65
C HIS A 47 4.40 -3.85 -12.05
N ALA A 48 5.05 -2.70 -12.16
CA ALA A 48 6.47 -2.57 -12.48
C ALA A 48 7.43 -2.99 -11.34
N TYR A 49 6.91 -3.48 -10.22
CA TYR A 49 7.66 -3.92 -9.04
C TYR A 49 7.14 -5.29 -8.57
N THR A 50 7.90 -6.00 -7.74
CA THR A 50 7.52 -7.35 -7.29
C THR A 50 6.55 -7.33 -6.11
N ARG A 51 5.80 -8.43 -5.93
CA ARG A 51 5.00 -8.69 -4.72
C ARG A 51 5.83 -8.63 -3.45
N GLU A 52 7.07 -9.11 -3.51
CA GLU A 52 8.00 -9.10 -2.39
C GLU A 52 8.41 -7.68 -2.01
N ALA A 53 8.75 -6.82 -2.99
CA ALA A 53 9.04 -5.41 -2.72
C ALA A 53 7.83 -4.70 -2.09
N ALA A 54 6.61 -5.09 -2.46
CA ALA A 54 5.37 -4.54 -1.90
C ALA A 54 5.10 -5.00 -0.45
N ALA A 55 5.27 -6.30 -0.18
CA ALA A 55 4.83 -6.90 1.09
C ALA A 55 5.96 -7.04 2.11
N PHE A 56 7.20 -7.17 1.68
CA PHE A 56 8.34 -7.58 2.51
C PHE A 56 9.60 -6.76 2.19
N PRO A 57 9.56 -5.42 2.27
CA PRO A 57 10.69 -4.57 1.89
C PRO A 57 11.92 -4.76 2.80
N LEU A 58 11.75 -5.29 4.02
CA LEU A 58 12.81 -5.47 5.01
C LEU A 58 12.66 -6.83 5.72
N PRO A 59 13.76 -7.48 6.15
CA PRO A 59 13.73 -8.86 6.67
C PRO A 59 12.78 -9.07 7.86
N TRP A 60 12.76 -8.15 8.83
CA TRP A 60 11.88 -8.28 10.01
C TRP A 60 10.38 -8.15 9.68
N VAL A 61 10.03 -7.67 8.48
CA VAL A 61 8.64 -7.64 8.01
C VAL A 61 8.17 -9.04 7.61
N GLN A 62 9.07 -9.92 7.17
CA GLN A 62 8.77 -11.33 6.88
C GLN A 62 8.54 -12.12 8.18
N GLU A 63 9.32 -11.84 9.22
CA GLU A 63 9.22 -12.51 10.52
C GLU A 63 7.88 -12.24 11.22
N ALA A 64 7.41 -10.98 11.15
CA ALA A 64 6.17 -10.54 11.79
C ALA A 64 5.43 -9.54 10.91
N LYS A 65 4.61 -10.06 9.99
CA LYS A 65 3.86 -9.25 9.03
C LYS A 65 2.57 -8.69 9.64
N TYR A 66 2.47 -7.37 9.72
CA TYR A 66 1.19 -6.68 9.84
C TYR A 66 0.60 -6.43 8.45
N TRP A 67 -0.64 -6.86 8.24
CA TRP A 67 -1.37 -6.63 6.99
C TRP A 67 -2.29 -5.42 7.11
N PRO A 68 -2.14 -4.40 6.24
CA PRO A 68 -3.14 -3.34 6.12
C PRO A 68 -4.50 -3.93 5.75
N PRO A 69 -5.58 -3.63 6.49
CA PRO A 69 -6.89 -4.22 6.25
C PRO A 69 -7.57 -3.66 4.99
N VAL A 70 -7.22 -2.44 4.59
CA VAL A 70 -7.77 -1.75 3.40
C VAL A 70 -6.65 -1.08 2.62
N SER A 71 -6.92 -0.83 1.33
CA SER A 71 -6.05 -0.01 0.47
C SER A 71 -6.16 1.48 0.85
N ARG A 72 -5.46 2.34 0.11
CA ARG A 72 -5.52 3.80 0.31
C ARG A 72 -6.97 4.29 0.24
N ILE A 73 -7.36 5.07 1.24
CA ILE A 73 -8.69 5.66 1.38
C ILE A 73 -8.83 6.83 0.39
N ASP A 74 -9.99 6.93 -0.27
CA ASP A 74 -10.38 8.12 -1.04
C ASP A 74 -11.04 9.14 -0.11
N ASN A 75 -10.23 10.09 0.36
CA ASN A 75 -10.70 11.14 1.25
C ASN A 75 -11.69 12.10 0.56
N VAL A 76 -11.48 12.42 -0.71
CA VAL A 76 -12.32 13.39 -1.44
C VAL A 76 -13.72 12.82 -1.65
N HIS A 77 -13.82 11.53 -1.93
CA HIS A 77 -15.12 10.87 -2.00
C HIS A 77 -15.86 10.91 -0.66
N GLY A 78 -15.16 10.63 0.46
CA GLY A 78 -15.72 10.67 1.81
C GLY A 78 -16.25 12.05 2.20
N ASP A 79 -15.49 13.11 1.89
CA ASP A 79 -15.90 14.50 2.16
C ASP A 79 -17.14 14.92 1.34
N ARG A 80 -17.31 14.35 0.12
CA ARG A 80 -18.45 14.63 -0.76
C ARG A 80 -19.70 13.80 -0.44
N HIS A 81 -19.53 12.62 0.18
CA HIS A 81 -20.61 11.69 0.52
C HIS A 81 -20.56 11.36 2.01
N LEU A 82 -20.87 12.37 2.84
CA LEU A 82 -20.75 12.26 4.29
C LEU A 82 -21.73 11.24 4.86
N ILE A 83 -21.21 10.07 5.23
CA ILE A 83 -21.92 9.02 5.95
C ILE A 83 -21.25 8.85 7.31
N CYS A 84 -21.94 9.28 8.37
CA CYS A 84 -21.42 9.29 9.75
C CYS A 84 -22.16 8.34 10.69
N THR A 85 -22.95 7.42 10.13
CA THR A 85 -23.63 6.34 10.85
C THR A 85 -23.33 5.01 10.15
N CYS A 86 -23.62 3.90 10.80
CA CYS A 86 -23.47 2.60 10.17
C CYS A 86 -24.40 2.51 8.95
N VAL A 87 -23.81 2.22 7.78
CA VAL A 87 -24.57 1.79 6.62
C VAL A 87 -25.23 0.45 6.90
N SER A 88 -26.36 0.18 6.26
CA SER A 88 -26.96 -1.15 6.35
C SER A 88 -26.05 -2.21 5.73
N VAL A 89 -26.28 -3.48 6.08
CA VAL A 89 -25.52 -4.59 5.49
C VAL A 89 -25.76 -4.65 3.98
N GLU A 90 -26.97 -4.32 3.52
CA GLU A 90 -27.33 -4.26 2.10
C GLU A 90 -26.57 -3.15 1.36
N GLU A 91 -26.43 -1.98 1.98
CA GLU A 91 -25.67 -0.85 1.42
C GLU A 91 -24.17 -1.15 1.33
N ALA A 92 -23.61 -1.82 2.34
CA ALA A 92 -22.20 -2.21 2.35
C ALA A 92 -21.86 -3.31 1.32
N ALA A 93 -22.83 -4.17 0.98
CA ALA A 93 -22.65 -5.27 0.03
C ALA A 93 -22.79 -4.85 -1.45
N ALA A 94 -23.28 -3.64 -1.71
CA ALA A 94 -23.51 -3.12 -3.06
C ALA A 94 -22.32 -2.37 -3.67
N GLY A 95 -21.21 -2.22 -2.93
CA GLY A 95 -19.96 -1.58 -3.36
C GLY A 95 -18.86 -2.58 -3.73
#